data_AF-A0A517VQ72-F1
#
_entry.id   AF-A0A517VQ72-F1
#
_cell.length_a   1.000
_cell.length_b   1.000
_cell.length_c   1.000
_cell.angle_alpha   90.00
_cell.angle_beta   90.00
_cell.angle_gamma   90.00
#
_symmetry.space_group_name_H-M   'P 1'
#
loop_
_entity.id
_entity.type
_entity.pdbx_description
1 polymer ?
#
loop_
_entity_poly.entity_id
_entity_poly.type
_entity_poly.pdbx_seq_one_letter_code
_entity_poly.pdbx_strand_id
1 'polypeptide(L)'
;MLLIGWSLFLIAGFSLAVQIKPDSRGFGTHQKLGFAPCVIRNRLSIPCPSCGMTTSFSHFVRGQIRQSAQANTSGLVLAVVCLVMIPWSWISVYHKRLWLVSNPESCLLWLMCGLVTITLMEWFFRLAF
;
A
#
# COMPACT_ATOMS: atom_id res chain seq x y z
N MET A 1 -18.13 -15.60 1.36
CA MET A 1 -16.87 -16.28 1.76
C MET A 1 -15.64 -15.55 1.22
N LEU A 2 -15.56 -15.28 -0.09
CA LEU A 2 -14.41 -14.57 -0.70
C LEU A 2 -14.08 -13.20 -0.05
N LEU A 3 -15.09 -12.35 0.15
CA LEU A 3 -14.93 -11.02 0.76
C LEU A 3 -14.44 -11.06 2.21
N ILE A 4 -14.84 -12.09 2.96
CA ILE A 4 -14.40 -12.29 4.36
C ILE A 4 -12.92 -12.67 4.35
N GLY A 5 -12.51 -13.60 3.49
CA GLY A 5 -11.10 -13.96 3.31
C GLY A 5 -10.24 -12.76 2.91
N TRP A 6 -10.73 -11.92 1.98
CA TRP A 6 -10.06 -10.68 1.58
C TRP A 6 -9.90 -9.70 2.74
N SER A 7 -10.98 -9.45 3.50
CA SER A 7 -10.91 -8.56 4.66
C SER A 7 -9.92 -9.07 5.71
N LEU A 8 -9.88 -10.37 5.98
CA LEU A 8 -8.94 -10.96 6.94
C LEU A 8 -7.49 -10.81 6.47
N PHE A 9 -7.23 -11.00 5.17
CA PHE A 9 -5.90 -10.76 4.58
C PHE A 9 -5.45 -9.31 4.75
N LEU A 10 -6.32 -8.33 4.49
CA LEU A 10 -6.02 -6.91 4.67
C LEU A 10 -5.72 -6.58 6.14
N ILE A 11 -6.55 -7.09 7.06
CA ILE A 11 -6.35 -6.91 8.51
C ILE A 11 -5.01 -7.51 8.97
N ALA A 12 -4.65 -8.69 8.47
CA ALA A 12 -3.35 -9.29 8.76
C ALA A 12 -2.18 -8.42 8.29
N GLY A 13 -2.28 -7.84 7.08
CA GLY A 13 -1.29 -6.90 6.55
C GLY A 13 -1.13 -5.64 7.41
N PHE A 14 -2.23 -5.03 7.83
CA PHE A 14 -2.19 -3.89 8.76
C PHE A 14 -1.64 -4.26 10.13
N SER A 15 -1.99 -5.44 10.64
CA SER A 15 -1.48 -5.96 11.91
C SER A 15 0.05 -6.12 11.87
N LEU A 16 0.58 -6.62 10.75
CA LEU A 16 2.01 -6.70 10.51
C LEU A 16 2.67 -5.31 10.44
N ALA A 17 2.04 -4.35 9.77
CA ALA A 17 2.54 -2.97 9.69
C ALA A 17 2.60 -2.27 11.07
N VAL A 18 1.69 -2.62 11.99
CA VAL A 18 1.69 -2.17 13.39
C VAL A 18 2.89 -2.76 14.14
N GLN A 19 3.19 -4.04 13.95
CA GLN A 19 4.30 -4.71 14.64
C GLN A 19 5.67 -4.19 14.19
N ILE A 20 5.82 -3.82 12.91
CA ILE A 20 7.11 -3.39 12.38
C ILE A 20 7.34 -1.91 12.66
N LYS A 21 8.48 -1.58 13.27
CA LYS A 21 8.94 -0.21 13.47
C LYS A 21 9.41 0.39 12.13
N PRO A 22 8.84 1.50 11.64
CA PRO A 22 9.27 2.13 10.41
C PRO A 22 10.74 2.56 10.51
N ASP A 23 11.46 2.46 9.39
CA ASP A 23 12.84 2.95 9.28
C ASP A 23 12.86 4.48 9.07
N SER A 24 13.72 5.19 9.80
CA SER A 24 13.84 6.65 9.72
C SER A 24 14.30 7.16 8.36
N ARG A 25 14.92 6.28 7.55
CA ARG A 25 15.31 6.60 6.17
C ARG A 25 14.11 6.72 5.22
N GLY A 26 12.91 6.31 5.64
CA GLY A 26 11.70 6.29 4.79
C GLY A 26 11.64 5.06 3.86
N PHE A 27 12.64 4.17 3.88
CA PHE A 27 12.67 2.96 3.06
C PHE A 27 13.40 1.82 3.77
N GLY A 28 13.34 0.61 3.23
CA GLY A 28 14.08 -0.54 3.77
C GLY A 28 13.41 -1.26 4.94
N THR A 29 12.20 -0.86 5.35
CA THR A 29 11.45 -1.56 6.41
C THR A 29 11.18 -3.05 6.09
N HIS A 30 11.16 -3.42 4.80
CA HIS A 30 11.13 -4.83 4.37
C HIS A 30 12.35 -5.65 4.83
N GLN A 31 13.51 -5.03 5.05
CA GLN A 31 14.70 -5.74 5.55
C GLN A 31 14.49 -6.22 6.99
N LYS A 32 13.67 -5.51 7.78
CA LYS A 32 13.30 -5.92 9.14
C LYS A 32 12.37 -7.13 9.15
N LEU A 33 11.75 -7.46 8.00
CA LEU A 33 10.98 -8.68 7.79
C LEU A 33 11.85 -9.86 7.30
N GLY A 34 13.18 -9.67 7.18
CA GLY A 34 14.10 -10.68 6.66
C GLY A 34 14.26 -10.69 5.14
N PHE A 35 13.66 -9.73 4.42
CA PHE A 35 13.82 -9.64 2.97
C PHE A 35 15.17 -9.02 2.57
N ALA A 36 15.69 -9.44 1.43
CA ALA A 36 16.92 -8.90 0.86
C ALA A 36 16.81 -7.38 0.59
N PRO A 37 17.93 -6.64 0.70
CA PRO A 37 17.94 -5.23 0.36
C PRO A 37 17.56 -4.99 -1.10
N CYS A 38 16.86 -3.88 -1.37
CA CYS A 38 16.43 -3.50 -2.71
C CYS A 38 17.65 -3.34 -3.65
N VAL A 39 17.81 -4.29 -4.57
CA VAL A 39 18.92 -4.33 -5.54
C VAL A 39 18.93 -3.09 -6.43
N ILE A 40 17.76 -2.61 -6.85
CA ILE A 40 17.64 -1.43 -7.72
C ILE A 40 18.29 -0.21 -7.08
N ARG A 41 17.98 0.07 -5.81
CA ARG A 41 18.56 1.21 -5.10
C ARG A 41 20.04 0.98 -4.76
N ASN A 42 20.43 -0.25 -4.45
CA ASN A 42 21.80 -0.57 -4.04
C ASN A 42 22.79 -0.68 -5.21
N ARG A 43 22.34 -1.12 -6.40
CA ARG A 43 23.19 -1.37 -7.57
C ARG A 43 23.05 -0.31 -8.65
N LEU A 44 21.84 0.20 -8.90
CA LEU A 44 21.59 1.18 -9.96
C LEU A 44 21.62 2.63 -9.44
N SER A 45 21.75 2.84 -8.12
CA SER A 45 21.77 4.17 -7.47
C SER A 45 20.56 5.07 -7.81
N ILE A 46 19.51 4.51 -8.41
CA ILE A 46 18.27 5.22 -8.75
C ILE A 46 17.22 5.04 -7.65
N PRO A 47 16.32 6.02 -7.45
CA PRO A 47 15.18 5.85 -6.56
C PRO A 47 14.28 4.74 -7.09
N CYS A 48 14.04 3.71 -6.28
CA CYS A 48 13.14 2.61 -6.62
C CYS A 48 11.69 3.02 -6.31
N PRO A 49 10.75 2.90 -7.27
CA PRO A 49 9.37 3.39 -7.12
C PRO A 49 8.57 2.66 -6.05
N SER A 50 8.89 1.38 -5.82
CA SER A 50 8.22 0.52 -4.85
C SER A 50 8.91 0.50 -3.48
N CYS A 51 10.12 1.05 -3.38
CA CYS A 51 10.86 1.05 -2.14
C CYS A 51 10.22 2.04 -1.15
N GLY A 52 10.00 1.60 0.09
CA GLY A 52 9.35 2.41 1.11
C GLY A 52 7.84 2.17 1.27
N MET A 53 7.20 1.34 0.44
CA MET A 53 5.78 1.00 0.64
C MET A 53 5.50 0.43 2.04
N THR A 54 6.29 -0.54 2.52
CA THR A 54 6.12 -1.10 3.88
C THR A 54 6.38 -0.06 4.97
N THR A 55 7.35 0.84 4.76
CA THR A 55 7.59 1.97 5.68
C THR A 55 6.39 2.92 5.71
N SER A 56 5.81 3.21 4.53
CA SER A 56 4.64 4.06 4.38
C SER A 56 3.43 3.47 5.09
N PHE A 57 3.18 2.15 4.96
CA PHE A 57 2.14 1.43 5.72
C PHE A 57 2.38 1.51 7.23
N SER A 58 3.62 1.30 7.70
CA SER A 58 3.96 1.40 9.12
C SER A 58 3.76 2.81 9.67
N HIS A 59 4.02 3.87 8.90
CA HIS A 59 3.70 5.24 9.28
C HIS A 59 2.18 5.50 9.26
N PHE A 60 1.47 4.99 8.24
CA PHE A 60 0.04 5.16 8.09
C PHE A 60 -0.74 4.61 9.30
N VAL A 61 -0.46 3.38 9.72
CA VAL A 61 -1.12 2.78 10.90
C VAL A 61 -0.81 3.49 12.22
N ARG A 62 0.21 4.36 12.24
CA ARG A 62 0.59 5.19 13.40
C ARG A 62 0.05 6.61 13.30
N GLY A 63 -0.81 6.91 12.33
CA GLY A 63 -1.34 8.26 12.09
C GLY A 63 -0.31 9.24 11.51
N GLN A 64 0.86 8.76 11.10
CA GLN A 64 1.99 9.56 10.63
C GLN A 64 1.88 9.83 9.12
N ILE A 65 0.81 10.50 8.69
CA ILE A 65 0.45 10.66 7.26
C ILE A 65 1.54 11.39 6.47
N ARG A 66 2.16 12.42 7.06
CA ARG A 66 3.26 13.15 6.41
C ARG A 66 4.48 12.27 6.17
N GLN A 67 4.91 11.50 7.19
CA GLN A 67 6.03 10.56 7.03
C GLN A 67 5.67 9.41 6.07
N SER A 68 4.41 8.98 6.05
CA SER A 68 3.90 7.97 5.12
C SER A 68 4.01 8.43 3.66
N ALA A 69 3.54 9.64 3.33
CA ALA A 69 3.68 10.23 2.00
C ALA A 69 5.15 10.42 1.59
N GLN A 70 6.00 10.89 2.52
CA GLN A 70 7.43 11.06 2.26
C GLN A 70 8.13 9.74 1.96
N ALA A 71 7.79 8.67 2.70
CA ALA A 71 8.32 7.34 2.50
C ALA A 71 7.92 6.77 1.13
N ASN A 72 6.64 6.83 0.79
CA ASN A 72 6.11 6.42 -0.51
C ASN A 72 4.66 6.91 -0.66
N THR A 73 4.38 7.76 -1.65
CA THR A 73 3.04 8.35 -1.82
C THR A 73 2.07 7.31 -2.39
N SER A 74 2.48 6.48 -3.35
CA SER A 74 1.64 5.39 -3.84
C SER A 74 1.32 4.37 -2.74
N GLY A 75 2.26 4.11 -1.82
CA GLY A 75 2.05 3.31 -0.62
C GLY A 75 1.00 3.89 0.34
N LEU A 76 0.96 5.21 0.50
CA LEU A 76 -0.08 5.88 1.30
C LEU A 76 -1.46 5.73 0.65
N VAL A 77 -1.56 5.99 -0.66
CA VAL A 77 -2.82 5.83 -1.41
C VAL A 77 -3.32 4.38 -1.30
N LEU A 78 -2.43 3.41 -1.49
CA LEU A 78 -2.76 2.00 -1.35
C LEU A 78 -3.22 1.66 0.08
N ALA A 79 -2.56 2.20 1.11
CA ALA A 79 -2.97 1.99 2.50
C ALA A 79 -4.38 2.54 2.78
N VAL A 80 -4.71 3.73 2.28
CA VAL A 80 -6.06 4.31 2.39
C VAL A 80 -7.10 3.43 1.68
N VAL A 81 -6.81 3.00 0.46
CA VAL A 81 -7.71 2.10 -0.30
C VAL A 81 -7.95 0.80 0.46
N CYS A 82 -6.88 0.16 0.95
CA CYS A 82 -6.98 -1.05 1.78
C CYS A 82 -7.81 -0.83 3.04
N LEU A 83 -7.65 0.32 3.70
CA LEU A 83 -8.44 0.66 4.89
C LEU A 83 -9.92 0.80 4.57
N VAL A 84 -10.28 1.41 3.44
CA VAL A 84 -11.69 1.59 2.99
C VAL A 84 -12.29 0.27 2.51
N MET A 85 -11.49 -0.61 1.89
CA MET A 85 -11.95 -1.93 1.42
C MET A 85 -12.42 -2.83 2.57
N ILE A 86 -11.87 -2.69 3.78
CA ILE A 86 -12.28 -3.49 4.95
C ILE A 86 -13.75 -3.25 5.30
N PRO A 87 -14.21 -2.05 5.70
CA PRO A 87 -15.61 -1.81 6.02
C PRO A 87 -16.52 -2.04 4.81
N TRP A 88 -16.07 -1.73 3.59
CA TRP A 88 -16.84 -2.02 2.37
C TRP A 88 -17.11 -3.53 2.20
N SER A 89 -16.12 -4.38 2.47
CA SER A 89 -16.26 -5.83 2.42
C SER A 89 -17.29 -6.33 3.44
N TRP A 90 -17.27 -5.79 4.66
CA TRP A 90 -18.24 -6.15 5.70
C TRP A 90 -19.66 -5.67 5.39
N ILE A 91 -19.83 -4.45 4.89
CA ILE A 91 -21.13 -3.90 4.45
C ILE A 91 -21.70 -4.74 3.30
N SER A 92 -20.85 -5.12 2.33
CA SER A 92 -21.28 -5.96 1.21
C SER A 92 -21.69 -7.37 1.66
N VAL A 93 -20.99 -7.95 2.65
CA VAL A 93 -21.38 -9.23 3.25
C VAL A 93 -22.72 -9.11 3.98
N TYR A 94 -22.93 -8.04 4.74
CA TYR A 94 -24.17 -7.80 5.49
C TYR A 94 -25.39 -7.66 4.57
N HIS A 95 -25.26 -6.86 3.49
CA HIS A 95 -26.35 -6.66 2.52
C HIS A 95 -26.53 -7.83 1.53
N LYS A 96 -25.70 -8.88 1.59
CA LYS A 96 -25.66 -10.01 0.63
C LYS A 96 -25.61 -9.57 -0.85
N ARG A 97 -25.12 -8.36 -1.11
CA ARG A 97 -25.01 -7.74 -2.44
C ARG A 97 -23.69 -6.99 -2.50
N LEU A 98 -23.07 -6.95 -3.67
CA LEU A 98 -21.95 -6.05 -3.93
C LEU A 98 -22.49 -4.62 -3.88
N TRP A 99 -22.28 -3.94 -2.75
CA TRP A 99 -22.76 -2.59 -2.55
C TRP A 99 -21.91 -1.64 -3.40
N LEU A 100 -22.54 -0.84 -4.26
CA LEU A 100 -21.91 0.15 -5.13
C LEU A 100 -21.01 -0.36 -6.28
N VAL A 101 -20.75 -1.67 -6.37
CA VAL A 101 -19.85 -2.24 -7.40
C VAL A 101 -20.62 -3.28 -8.22
N SER A 102 -21.04 -2.88 -9.44
CA SER A 102 -21.67 -3.81 -10.38
C SER A 102 -20.67 -4.75 -11.05
N ASN A 103 -19.43 -4.30 -11.29
CA ASN A 103 -18.36 -5.08 -11.91
C ASN A 103 -17.07 -4.99 -11.07
N PRO A 104 -16.80 -5.95 -10.17
CA PRO A 104 -15.63 -5.91 -9.29
C PRO A 104 -14.31 -5.99 -10.06
N GLU A 105 -14.30 -6.69 -11.19
CA GLU A 105 -13.14 -6.78 -12.08
C GLU A 105 -12.75 -5.41 -12.68
N SER A 106 -13.71 -4.64 -13.19
CA SER A 106 -13.46 -3.32 -13.77
C SER A 106 -13.03 -2.33 -12.70
N CYS A 107 -13.63 -2.40 -11.51
CA CYS A 107 -13.24 -1.56 -10.38
C CYS A 107 -11.80 -1.84 -9.94
N LEU A 108 -11.42 -3.12 -9.85
CA LEU A 108 -10.06 -3.53 -9.51
C LEU A 108 -9.05 -3.09 -10.59
N LEU A 109 -9.40 -3.27 -11.86
CA LEU A 109 -8.57 -2.82 -12.98
C LEU A 109 -8.33 -1.31 -12.94
N TRP A 110 -9.39 -0.51 -12.77
CA TRP A 110 -9.25 0.95 -12.64
C TRP A 110 -8.39 1.35 -11.46
N LEU A 111 -8.54 0.69 -10.31
CA LEU A 111 -7.72 0.92 -9.14
C LEU A 111 -6.23 0.60 -9.41
N MET A 112 -5.96 -0.56 -10.01
CA MET A 112 -4.60 -0.98 -10.37
C MET A 112 -3.97 -0.02 -11.38
N CYS A 113 -4.70 0.36 -12.43
CA CYS A 113 -4.24 1.35 -13.40
C CYS A 113 -3.92 2.68 -12.71
N GLY A 114 -4.82 3.19 -11.85
CA GLY A 114 -4.59 4.43 -11.10
C GLY A 114 -3.35 4.36 -10.21
N LEU A 115 -3.16 3.27 -9.45
CA LEU A 115 -1.99 3.07 -8.61
C LEU A 115 -0.69 3.00 -9.42
N VAL A 116 -0.71 2.31 -10.57
CA VAL A 116 0.44 2.23 -11.49
C VAL A 116 0.75 3.62 -12.03
N THR A 117 -0.25 4.38 -12.50
CA THR A 117 -0.04 5.74 -13.00
C THR A 117 0.54 6.66 -11.92
N ILE A 118 0.00 6.62 -10.70
CA ILE A 118 0.54 7.42 -9.58
C ILE A 118 1.99 7.02 -9.28
N THR A 119 2.29 5.72 -9.26
CA THR A 119 3.63 5.21 -8.99
C THR A 119 4.61 5.64 -10.09
N LEU A 120 4.23 5.55 -11.36
CA LEU A 120 5.06 5.97 -12.49
C LEU A 120 5.27 7.49 -12.50
N MET A 121 4.24 8.28 -12.21
CA MET A 121 4.36 9.72 -12.10
C MET A 121 5.30 10.12 -10.96
N GLU A 122 5.09 9.57 -9.74
CA GLU A 122 5.98 9.83 -8.60
C GLU A 122 7.43 9.45 -8.92
N TRP A 123 7.63 8.31 -9.59
CA TRP A 123 8.95 7.87 -9.99
C TRP A 123 9.60 8.79 -11.01
N PHE A 124 8.86 9.23 -12.03
CA PHE A 124 9.33 10.17 -13.02
C PHE A 124 9.74 11.49 -12.38
N PHE A 125 8.94 12.03 -11.45
CA PHE A 125 9.28 13.24 -10.70
C PHE A 125 10.56 13.07 -9.88
N ARG A 126 10.74 11.92 -9.19
CA ARG A 126 11.94 11.60 -8.40
C ARG A 126 13.18 11.31 -9.25
N LEU A 127 13.02 11.02 -10.54
CA LEU A 127 14.12 10.84 -11.48
C LEU A 127 14.54 12.17 -12.12
N ALA A 128 13.58 13.06 -12.35
CA ALA A 128 13.79 14.34 -13.02
C ALA A 128 14.33 15.44 -12.08
N PHE A 129 14.10 15.33 -10.77
CA PHE A 129 14.53 16.26 -9.72
C PHE A 129 15.22 15.51 -8.57
#